data_AF-A0A7W1Z4J3-F1
#
_entry.id   AF-A0A7W1Z4J3-F1
#
_cell.length_a   1.000
_cell.length_b   1.000
_cell.length_c   1.000
_cell.angle_alpha   90.00
_cell.angle_beta   90.00
_cell.angle_gamma   90.00
#
_symmetry.space_group_name_H-M   'P 1'
#
loop_
_entity.id
_entity.type
_entity.pdbx_description
1 polymer ?
#
loop_
_entity_poly.entity_id
_entity_poly.type
_entity_poly.pdbx_seq_one_letter_code
_entity_poly.pdbx_strand_id
1 'polypeptide(L)'
;MNVHRKDLLPFAGIAIALLIASVAPLWSGTAEPPVPVTQSEITRIQEHLRTVESELLRRDLFHLSVRQQSARMQHIQLLREYRERGLFPHNHDNPERQLPFFVDHQGTHCAVAYLLARSGRSDLVQRVAQGRNNAYVAELADDPEMVAWLDSAGLSLQEAARIQPMYNWQPQEETSRVSTEYALLSALSLGFGSVSIATNLPGNREAPGWRGAYGLVIGAYGIALGVPKLDAGGTPQVLGVLNTAVGATAALLGARTLWQGSRRHVAAVPENAPASGVTVTAVPLLGVDGRAGVSMQVKFAGP
;
A
#
# COMPACT_ATOMS: atom_id res chain seq x y z
N MET A 1 -33.75 -4.03 -54.96
CA MET A 1 -32.30 -3.76 -54.91
C MET A 1 -31.90 -3.56 -53.45
N ASN A 2 -31.33 -4.60 -52.84
CA ASN A 2 -30.79 -4.58 -51.49
C ASN A 2 -29.35 -4.05 -51.53
N VAL A 3 -29.06 -3.00 -50.78
CA VAL A 3 -27.68 -2.59 -50.47
C VAL A 3 -27.47 -2.75 -48.97
N HIS A 4 -26.54 -3.65 -48.65
CA HIS A 4 -26.14 -4.11 -47.34
C HIS A 4 -25.74 -2.98 -46.37
N ARG A 5 -26.36 -2.98 -45.18
CA ARG A 5 -25.71 -2.54 -43.93
C ARG A 5 -24.56 -3.52 -43.65
N LYS A 6 -23.32 -3.03 -43.62
CA LYS A 6 -22.15 -3.78 -43.13
C LYS A 6 -21.75 -3.24 -41.76
N ASP A 7 -22.09 -4.01 -40.73
CA ASP A 7 -21.27 -4.39 -39.58
C ASP A 7 -20.22 -3.39 -39.07
N LEU A 8 -20.61 -2.60 -38.07
CA LEU A 8 -19.74 -1.77 -37.22
C LEU A 8 -19.52 -2.41 -35.82
N LEU A 9 -19.50 -3.74 -35.75
CA LEU A 9 -19.47 -4.52 -34.50
C LEU A 9 -18.43 -5.66 -34.48
N PRO A 10 -17.12 -5.40 -34.66
CA PRO A 10 -16.13 -6.31 -34.06
C PRO A 10 -15.10 -5.65 -33.12
N PHE A 11 -14.96 -4.32 -33.10
CA PHE A 11 -13.85 -3.69 -32.37
C PHE A 11 -14.08 -3.50 -30.86
N ALA A 12 -15.33 -3.48 -30.40
CA ALA A 12 -15.64 -3.31 -28.97
C ALA A 12 -15.36 -4.58 -28.13
N GLY A 13 -15.46 -5.78 -28.72
CA GLY A 13 -15.18 -7.05 -28.04
C GLY A 13 -13.68 -7.35 -27.89
N ILE A 14 -12.87 -6.92 -28.86
CA ILE A 14 -11.42 -7.17 -28.87
C ILE A 14 -10.69 -6.34 -27.80
N ALA A 15 -11.17 -5.12 -27.50
CA ALA A 15 -10.60 -4.27 -26.46
C ALA A 15 -10.85 -4.80 -25.03
N ILE A 16 -11.95 -5.54 -24.81
CA ILE A 16 -12.28 -6.14 -23.50
C ILE A 16 -11.53 -7.46 -23.28
N ALA A 17 -11.35 -8.25 -24.35
CA ALA A 17 -10.58 -9.50 -24.28
C ALA A 17 -9.07 -9.28 -24.06
N LEU A 18 -8.51 -8.21 -24.62
CA LEU A 18 -7.09 -7.84 -24.42
C LEU A 18 -6.80 -7.27 -23.01
N LEU A 19 -7.85 -6.86 -22.26
CA LEU A 19 -7.70 -6.37 -20.89
C LEU A 19 -7.73 -7.49 -19.85
N ILE A 20 -8.31 -8.66 -20.19
CA ILE A 20 -8.42 -9.83 -19.29
C ILE A 20 -7.20 -10.75 -19.44
N ALA A 21 -6.54 -10.77 -20.61
CA ALA A 21 -5.39 -11.63 -20.88
C ALA A 21 -4.04 -11.10 -20.36
N SER A 22 -3.97 -9.86 -19.88
CA SER A 22 -2.73 -9.24 -19.35
C SER A 22 -2.54 -9.38 -17.84
N VAL A 23 -3.41 -10.13 -17.14
CA VAL A 23 -3.39 -10.30 -15.68
C VAL A 23 -3.13 -11.76 -15.26
N ALA A 24 -2.31 -12.49 -16.03
CA ALA A 24 -1.76 -13.76 -15.57
C ALA A 24 -0.33 -13.53 -15.07
N PRO A 25 -0.10 -13.44 -13.74
CA PRO A 25 1.26 -13.42 -13.24
C PRO A 25 1.85 -14.82 -13.40
N LEU A 26 2.91 -14.90 -14.20
CA LEU A 26 3.92 -15.95 -14.13
C LEU A 26 4.52 -15.94 -12.71
N TRP A 27 3.95 -16.74 -11.82
CA TRP A 27 4.59 -17.11 -10.57
C TRP A 27 5.70 -18.12 -10.90
N SER A 28 6.87 -17.62 -11.30
CA SER A 28 8.11 -18.35 -11.07
C SER A 28 8.67 -17.84 -9.75
N GLY A 29 8.40 -18.59 -8.68
CA GLY A 29 9.06 -18.40 -7.38
C GLY A 29 10.55 -18.70 -7.53
N THR A 30 11.32 -17.70 -7.90
CA THR A 30 12.75 -17.67 -7.62
C THR A 30 12.87 -17.15 -6.20
N ALA A 31 13.44 -17.97 -5.30
CA ALA A 31 13.85 -17.51 -3.98
C ALA A 31 14.63 -16.19 -4.14
N GLU A 32 14.12 -15.11 -3.55
CA GLU A 32 14.77 -13.82 -3.62
C GLU A 32 16.15 -13.91 -2.94
N PRO A 33 17.21 -13.33 -3.54
CA PRO A 33 18.49 -13.22 -2.87
C PRO A 33 18.34 -12.36 -1.59
N PRO A 34 19.21 -12.54 -0.58
CA PRO A 34 19.11 -11.84 0.70
C PRO A 34 19.05 -10.32 0.48
N VAL A 35 18.01 -9.68 1.04
CA VAL A 35 17.82 -8.23 0.93
C VAL A 35 18.86 -7.54 1.84
N PRO A 36 19.79 -6.74 1.31
CA PRO A 36 20.71 -5.97 2.14
C PRO A 36 19.92 -4.97 3.00
N VAL A 37 20.44 -4.63 4.19
CA VAL A 37 19.83 -3.54 4.97
C VAL A 37 19.77 -2.30 4.10
N THR A 38 18.56 -1.82 3.89
CA THR A 38 18.29 -0.72 2.98
C THR A 38 18.88 0.57 3.55
N GLN A 39 19.28 1.50 2.69
CA GLN A 39 19.82 2.79 3.14
C GLN A 39 18.84 3.53 4.08
N SER A 40 17.54 3.35 3.87
CA SER A 40 16.46 3.83 4.73
C SER A 40 16.47 3.19 6.12
N GLU A 41 16.73 1.89 6.23
CA GLU A 41 16.85 1.19 7.51
C GLU A 41 18.10 1.64 8.29
N ILE A 42 19.23 1.85 7.61
CA ILE A 42 20.41 2.48 8.21
C ILE A 42 20.04 3.87 8.76
N THR A 43 19.40 4.71 7.95
CA THR A 43 18.98 6.06 8.37
C THR A 43 18.00 6.01 9.54
N ARG A 44 17.04 5.08 9.55
CA ARG A 44 16.09 4.89 10.65
C ARG A 44 16.80 4.54 11.95
N ILE A 45 17.71 3.57 11.92
CA ILE A 45 18.48 3.17 13.11
C ILE A 45 19.38 4.32 13.57
N GLN A 46 20.02 5.05 12.65
CA GLN A 46 20.83 6.21 13.00
C GLN A 46 20.03 7.30 13.70
N GLU A 47 18.84 7.62 13.20
CA GLU A 47 17.96 8.63 13.77
C GLU A 47 17.40 8.22 15.13
N HIS A 48 17.03 6.94 15.27
CA HIS A 48 16.67 6.34 16.55
C HIS A 48 17.80 6.51 17.56
N LEU A 49 19.02 6.09 17.22
CA LEU A 49 20.18 6.17 18.11
C LEU A 49 20.55 7.61 18.45
N ARG A 50 20.43 8.55 17.51
CA ARG A 50 20.62 9.98 17.77
C ARG A 50 19.65 10.51 18.83
N THR A 51 18.40 10.06 18.77
CA THR A 51 17.36 10.40 19.75
C THR A 51 17.70 9.79 21.12
N VAL A 52 18.10 8.52 21.15
CA VAL A 52 18.52 7.83 22.38
C VAL A 52 19.72 8.53 23.03
N GLU A 53 20.77 8.89 22.26
CA GLU A 53 21.91 9.66 22.77
C GLU A 53 21.45 10.96 23.47
N SER A 54 20.51 11.69 22.86
CA SER A 54 19.96 12.92 23.43
C SER A 54 19.13 12.68 24.70
N GLU A 55 18.38 11.59 24.77
CA GLU A 55 17.65 11.17 25.97
C GLU A 55 18.62 10.82 27.11
N LEU A 56 19.67 10.05 26.81
CA LEU A 56 20.67 9.61 27.79
C LEU A 56 21.46 10.78 28.37
N LEU A 57 21.79 11.79 27.55
CA LEU A 57 22.50 13.01 27.97
C LEU A 57 21.66 13.96 28.83
N ARG A 58 20.32 13.92 28.69
CA ARG A 58 19.40 14.79 29.44
C ARG A 58 18.90 14.19 30.75
N ARG A 59 19.19 12.91 30.99
CA ARG A 59 18.77 12.20 32.21
C ARG A 59 19.44 12.80 33.44
N ASP A 60 18.68 12.85 34.53
CA ASP A 60 19.22 13.17 35.84
C ASP A 60 20.14 12.05 36.34
N LEU A 61 21.29 12.44 36.90
CA LEU A 61 22.38 11.54 37.30
C LEU A 61 22.63 11.57 38.81
N PHE A 62 21.81 12.25 39.63
CA PHE A 62 22.04 12.39 41.07
C PHE A 62 22.17 11.05 41.82
N HIS A 63 21.54 9.99 41.31
CA HIS A 63 21.59 8.65 41.89
C HIS A 63 22.85 7.85 41.49
N LEU A 64 23.64 8.33 40.53
CA LEU A 64 24.83 7.64 40.04
C LEU A 64 26.10 8.14 40.74
N SER A 65 26.99 7.21 41.06
CA SER A 65 28.35 7.55 41.52
C SER A 65 29.16 8.26 40.43
N VAL A 66 30.20 8.99 40.81
CA VAL A 66 31.11 9.66 39.86
C VAL A 66 31.71 8.68 38.85
N ARG A 67 32.03 7.46 39.29
CA ARG A 67 32.53 6.39 38.40
C ARG A 67 31.47 5.99 37.37
N GLN A 68 30.23 5.79 37.78
CA GLN A 68 29.13 5.43 36.89
C GLN A 68 28.80 6.58 35.92
N GLN A 69 28.86 7.83 36.35
CA GLN A 69 28.68 8.98 35.46
C GLN A 69 29.77 9.04 34.38
N SER A 70 31.03 8.79 34.76
CA SER A 70 32.15 8.71 33.80
C SER A 70 31.97 7.54 32.82
N ALA A 71 31.62 6.36 33.31
CA ALA A 71 31.34 5.19 32.48
C ALA A 71 30.16 5.46 31.53
N ARG A 72 29.09 6.08 32.00
CA ARG A 72 27.92 6.44 31.20
C ARG A 72 28.32 7.35 30.03
N MET A 73 29.13 8.37 30.28
CA MET A 73 29.61 9.26 29.21
C MET A 73 30.47 8.52 28.18
N GLN A 74 31.31 7.57 28.61
CA GLN A 74 32.08 6.73 27.70
C GLN A 74 31.16 5.86 26.83
N HIS A 75 30.12 5.26 27.39
CA HIS A 75 29.17 4.44 26.64
C HIS A 75 28.33 5.28 25.66
N ILE A 76 27.94 6.50 26.03
CA ILE A 76 27.26 7.42 25.10
C ILE A 76 28.18 7.78 23.92
N GLN A 77 29.49 7.98 24.17
CA GLN A 77 30.46 8.21 23.10
C GLN A 77 30.62 6.98 22.19
N LEU A 78 30.72 5.78 22.77
CA LEU A 78 30.76 4.54 22.00
C LEU A 78 29.49 4.33 21.18
N LEU A 79 28.32 4.71 21.70
CA LEU A 79 27.05 4.64 20.98
C LEU A 79 27.04 5.60 19.79
N ARG A 80 27.61 6.79 19.96
CA ARG A 80 27.81 7.75 18.87
C ARG A 80 28.70 7.19 17.78
N GLU A 81 29.85 6.60 18.14
CA GLU A 81 30.75 5.94 17.18
C GLU A 81 30.01 4.83 16.42
N TYR A 82 29.23 4.01 17.13
CA TYR A 82 28.44 2.95 16.52
C TYR A 82 27.41 3.48 15.51
N ARG A 83 26.66 4.52 15.90
CA ARG A 83 25.70 5.21 15.03
C ARG A 83 26.37 5.75 13.77
N GLU A 84 27.50 6.43 13.91
CA GLU A 84 28.22 7.06 12.80
C GLU A 84 28.82 6.03 11.83
N ARG A 85 29.22 4.86 12.34
CA ARG A 85 29.69 3.75 11.50
C ARG A 85 28.59 3.14 10.62
N GLY A 86 27.35 3.12 11.08
CA GLY A 86 26.21 2.60 10.31
C GLY A 86 26.26 1.10 9.99
N LEU A 87 27.06 0.33 10.74
CA LEU A 87 27.18 -1.12 10.57
C LEU A 87 26.26 -1.83 11.57
N PHE A 88 25.04 -2.13 11.12
CA PHE A 88 23.98 -2.70 11.95
C PHE A 88 23.70 -4.17 11.59
N PRO A 89 23.28 -5.02 12.55
CA PRO A 89 22.96 -6.42 12.29
C PRO A 89 21.92 -6.60 11.20
N HIS A 90 22.12 -7.60 10.35
CA HIS A 90 21.20 -7.93 9.28
C HIS A 90 20.29 -9.12 9.65
N ASN A 91 18.98 -8.97 9.42
CA ASN A 91 17.97 -9.98 9.76
C ASN A 91 17.66 -10.88 8.54
N HIS A 92 18.56 -11.80 8.22
CA HIS A 92 18.45 -12.64 7.00
C HIS A 92 17.49 -13.82 7.13
N ASP A 93 17.27 -14.31 8.35
CA ASP A 93 16.74 -15.66 8.56
C ASP A 93 15.21 -15.72 8.71
N ASN A 94 14.54 -14.59 8.94
CA ASN A 94 13.08 -14.54 9.13
C ASN A 94 12.49 -13.18 8.69
N PRO A 95 12.28 -12.94 7.38
CA PRO A 95 11.63 -11.70 6.93
C PRO A 95 10.23 -11.50 7.53
N GLU A 96 9.55 -12.59 7.90
CA GLU A 96 8.23 -12.56 8.54
C GLU A 96 8.27 -12.33 10.06
N ARG A 97 9.43 -12.58 10.70
CA ARG A 97 9.64 -12.36 12.15
C ARG A 97 10.91 -11.55 12.31
N GLN A 98 10.74 -10.24 12.27
CA GLN A 98 11.82 -9.29 12.55
C GLN A 98 12.27 -9.37 14.01
N LEU A 99 12.99 -10.44 14.36
CA LEU A 99 13.53 -10.64 15.71
C LEU A 99 14.83 -9.86 15.86
N PRO A 100 15.15 -9.35 17.06
CA PRO A 100 16.46 -8.77 17.30
C PRO A 100 17.53 -9.85 17.08
N PHE A 101 18.74 -9.44 16.69
CA PHE A 101 19.93 -10.26 16.81
C PHE A 101 20.91 -9.55 17.74
N PHE A 102 21.50 -10.29 18.68
CA PHE A 102 22.58 -9.77 19.50
C PHE A 102 23.87 -9.69 18.68
N VAL A 103 24.15 -10.73 17.90
CA VAL A 103 25.20 -10.80 16.87
C VAL A 103 24.62 -11.52 15.65
N ASP A 104 24.72 -10.92 14.47
CA ASP A 104 24.26 -11.56 13.23
C ASP A 104 25.26 -12.61 12.68
N HIS A 105 24.88 -13.30 11.60
CA HIS A 105 25.71 -14.30 10.95
C HIS A 105 27.03 -13.76 10.36
N GLN A 106 27.14 -12.44 10.15
CA GLN A 106 28.35 -11.77 9.67
C GLN A 106 29.25 -11.33 10.84
N GLY A 107 28.85 -11.59 12.09
CA GLY A 107 29.54 -11.14 13.29
C GLY A 107 29.25 -9.68 13.64
N THR A 108 28.23 -9.05 13.02
CA THR A 108 27.86 -7.68 13.32
C THR A 108 27.11 -7.63 14.64
N HIS A 109 27.67 -6.87 15.58
CA HIS A 109 27.07 -6.63 16.89
C HIS A 109 25.88 -5.67 16.80
N CYS A 110 24.82 -5.94 17.56
CA CYS A 110 23.83 -4.90 17.85
C CYS A 110 24.42 -3.80 18.73
N ALA A 111 23.69 -2.69 18.91
CA ALA A 111 24.19 -1.54 19.66
C ALA A 111 24.62 -1.92 21.10
N VAL A 112 23.84 -2.74 21.81
CA VAL A 112 24.19 -3.16 23.18
C VAL A 112 25.37 -4.14 23.20
N ALA A 113 25.40 -5.11 22.28
CA ALA A 113 26.53 -6.02 22.11
C ALA A 113 27.83 -5.26 21.77
N TYR A 114 27.73 -4.20 20.98
CA TYR A 114 28.86 -3.33 20.64
C TYR A 114 29.39 -2.60 21.87
N LEU A 115 28.51 -2.04 22.70
CA LEU A 115 28.88 -1.39 23.95
C LEU A 115 29.58 -2.36 24.93
N LEU A 116 29.06 -3.57 25.07
CA LEU A 116 29.69 -4.64 25.86
C LEU A 116 31.08 -4.98 25.33
N ALA A 117 31.22 -5.26 24.03
CA ALA A 117 32.50 -5.62 23.43
C ALA A 117 33.54 -4.50 23.61
N ARG A 118 33.16 -3.24 23.37
CA ARG A 118 34.05 -2.08 23.51
C ARG A 118 34.38 -1.73 24.96
N SER A 119 33.57 -2.18 25.93
CA SER A 119 33.87 -2.06 27.37
C SER A 119 34.59 -3.30 27.94
N GLY A 120 35.04 -4.23 27.09
CA GLY A 120 35.83 -5.39 27.48
C GLY A 120 35.03 -6.62 27.89
N ARG A 121 33.71 -6.64 27.67
CA ARG A 121 32.80 -7.75 28.00
C ARG A 121 32.44 -8.61 26.79
N SER A 122 33.41 -8.91 25.93
CA SER A 122 33.22 -9.81 24.78
C SER A 122 32.82 -11.23 25.21
N ASP A 123 33.17 -11.65 26.43
CA ASP A 123 32.74 -12.89 27.06
C ASP A 123 31.20 -12.95 27.22
N LEU A 124 30.60 -11.87 27.71
CA LEU A 124 29.15 -11.76 27.87
C LEU A 124 28.46 -11.66 26.51
N VAL A 125 29.07 -10.98 25.53
CA VAL A 125 28.55 -10.97 24.15
C VAL A 125 28.46 -12.37 23.57
N GLN A 126 29.54 -13.15 23.68
CA GLN A 126 29.58 -14.51 23.15
C GLN A 126 28.55 -15.42 23.83
N ARG A 127 28.43 -15.33 25.16
CA ARG A 127 27.46 -16.13 25.91
C ARG A 127 26.01 -15.81 25.52
N VAL A 128 25.65 -14.52 25.43
CA VAL A 128 24.30 -14.11 25.03
C VAL A 128 24.02 -14.54 23.59
N ALA A 129 24.97 -14.37 22.67
CA ALA A 129 24.84 -14.80 21.28
C ALA A 129 24.66 -16.33 21.15
N GLN A 130 25.24 -17.13 22.04
CA GLN A 130 25.12 -18.59 22.01
C GLN A 130 23.82 -19.11 22.63
N GLY A 131 23.34 -18.48 23.71
CA GLY A 131 22.18 -18.96 24.46
C GLY A 131 20.86 -18.25 24.10
N ARG A 132 20.92 -16.97 23.75
CA ARG A 132 19.78 -16.05 23.68
C ARG A 132 19.96 -14.99 22.58
N ASN A 133 20.45 -15.38 21.41
CA ASN A 133 20.83 -14.42 20.35
C ASN A 133 19.68 -13.52 19.89
N ASN A 134 18.43 -13.99 20.00
CA ASN A 134 17.25 -13.25 19.60
C ASN A 134 16.48 -12.63 20.78
N ALA A 135 17.10 -12.51 21.95
CA ALA A 135 16.48 -11.86 23.09
C ALA A 135 16.50 -10.32 22.94
N TYR A 136 15.41 -9.69 23.34
CA TYR A 136 15.42 -8.27 23.67
C TYR A 136 16.22 -8.05 24.95
N VAL A 137 16.91 -6.92 25.06
CA VAL A 137 17.70 -6.59 26.25
C VAL A 137 16.84 -6.54 27.51
N ALA A 138 15.59 -6.10 27.39
CA ALA A 138 14.62 -6.14 28.50
C ALA A 138 14.38 -7.56 29.02
N GLU A 139 14.50 -8.59 28.18
CA GLU A 139 14.33 -9.99 28.56
C GLU A 139 15.57 -10.52 29.28
N LEU A 140 16.73 -9.87 29.18
CA LEU A 140 17.97 -10.25 29.86
C LEU A 140 18.04 -9.72 31.31
N ALA A 141 16.90 -9.29 31.87
CA ALA A 141 16.80 -8.78 33.24
C ALA A 141 17.16 -9.82 34.31
N ASP A 142 17.03 -11.11 33.97
CA ASP A 142 17.35 -12.26 34.80
C ASP A 142 18.83 -12.68 34.72
N ASP A 143 19.60 -12.11 33.79
CA ASP A 143 21.04 -12.37 33.69
C ASP A 143 21.83 -11.46 34.67
N PRO A 144 22.40 -12.01 35.76
CA PRO A 144 23.06 -11.21 36.78
C PRO A 144 24.32 -10.50 36.24
N GLU A 145 25.00 -11.05 35.24
CA GLU A 145 26.18 -10.41 34.65
C GLU A 145 25.80 -9.26 33.73
N MET A 146 24.68 -9.35 33.02
CA MET A 146 24.11 -8.22 32.29
C MET A 146 23.72 -7.09 33.23
N VAL A 147 23.01 -7.41 34.32
CA VAL A 147 22.58 -6.42 35.32
C VAL A 147 23.79 -5.75 35.98
N ALA A 148 24.81 -6.52 36.37
CA ALA A 148 26.03 -5.97 36.95
C ALA A 148 26.80 -5.09 35.97
N TRP A 149 26.86 -5.47 34.68
CA TRP A 149 27.48 -4.62 33.67
C TRP A 149 26.71 -3.31 33.48
N LEU A 150 25.39 -3.35 33.38
CA LEU A 150 24.54 -2.16 33.26
C LEU A 150 24.75 -1.17 34.41
N ASP A 151 24.78 -1.68 35.66
CA ASP A 151 25.08 -0.88 36.84
C ASP A 151 26.46 -0.22 36.74
N SER A 152 27.49 -0.98 36.36
CA SER A 152 28.86 -0.46 36.20
C SER A 152 28.97 0.56 35.05
N ALA A 153 28.17 0.40 34.00
CA ALA A 153 28.09 1.29 32.85
C ALA A 153 27.30 2.58 33.15
N GLY A 154 26.62 2.66 34.29
CA GLY A 154 25.72 3.77 34.63
C GLY A 154 24.48 3.82 33.72
N LEU A 155 23.99 2.67 33.27
CA LEU A 155 22.81 2.51 32.44
C LEU A 155 21.76 1.67 33.17
N SER A 156 20.49 2.07 33.09
CA SER A 156 19.40 1.20 33.52
C SER A 156 19.04 0.18 32.44
N LEU A 157 18.37 -0.91 32.84
CA LEU A 157 17.81 -1.88 31.90
C LEU A 157 16.87 -1.24 30.87
N GLN A 158 16.04 -0.28 31.32
CA GLN A 158 15.14 0.45 30.44
C GLN A 158 15.89 1.27 29.39
N GLU A 159 16.98 1.93 29.78
CA GLU A 159 17.83 2.68 28.86
C GLU A 159 18.54 1.75 27.87
N ALA A 160 19.03 0.59 28.32
CA ALA A 160 19.64 -0.39 27.43
C ALA A 160 18.64 -1.02 26.46
N ALA A 161 17.40 -1.27 26.90
CA ALA A 161 16.30 -1.68 26.04
C ALA A 161 15.94 -0.59 25.02
N ARG A 162 15.97 0.68 25.43
CA ARG A 162 15.73 1.84 24.56
C ARG A 162 16.80 2.02 23.48
N ILE A 163 18.04 1.62 23.76
CA ILE A 163 19.15 1.58 22.78
C ILE A 163 18.85 0.59 21.66
N GLN A 164 18.22 -0.57 21.93
CA GLN A 164 17.76 -1.45 20.87
C GLN A 164 16.64 -0.76 20.06
N PRO A 165 16.72 -0.74 18.72
CA PRO A 165 15.61 -0.28 17.90
C PRO A 165 14.41 -1.22 18.07
N MET A 166 13.22 -0.67 17.88
CA MET A 166 12.00 -1.47 17.76
C MET A 166 12.12 -2.31 16.47
N TYR A 167 12.28 -3.62 16.65
CA TYR A 167 12.35 -4.59 15.55
C TYR A 167 10.97 -5.08 15.11
N ASN A 168 9.87 -4.57 15.68
CA ASN A 168 8.52 -4.75 15.12
C ASN A 168 8.17 -3.67 14.08
N TRP A 169 9.18 -3.00 13.53
CA TRP A 169 9.00 -2.00 12.50
C TRP A 169 8.88 -2.70 11.15
N GLN A 170 7.65 -2.99 10.74
CA GLN A 170 7.35 -3.11 9.32
C GLN A 170 7.91 -1.86 8.65
N PRO A 171 8.79 -1.99 7.64
CA PRO A 171 9.16 -0.84 6.89
C PRO A 171 7.90 -0.21 6.34
N GLN A 172 7.66 1.05 6.70
CA GLN A 172 6.88 1.92 5.81
C GLN A 172 7.72 2.17 4.54
N GLU A 173 8.15 1.11 3.87
CA GLU A 173 8.82 1.15 2.57
C GLU A 173 7.90 0.75 1.42
N GLU A 174 6.67 0.30 1.69
CA GLU A 174 5.70 -0.03 0.63
C GLU A 174 4.63 1.04 0.37
N THR A 175 4.51 2.08 1.20
CA THR A 175 3.45 3.09 0.99
C THR A 175 3.88 4.28 0.11
N SER A 176 5.17 4.44 -0.20
CA SER A 176 5.69 5.55 -1.01
C SER A 176 6.11 5.13 -2.42
N ARG A 177 6.51 3.86 -2.61
CA ARG A 177 6.80 3.29 -3.94
C ARG A 177 5.50 2.88 -4.61
N VAL A 178 5.19 3.53 -5.71
CA VAL A 178 4.11 3.13 -6.62
C VAL A 178 4.58 1.86 -7.32
N SER A 179 3.88 0.73 -7.16
CA SER A 179 4.20 -0.47 -7.93
C SER A 179 4.03 -0.20 -9.43
N THR A 180 4.86 -0.82 -10.27
CA THR A 180 4.79 -0.65 -11.74
C THR A 180 3.38 -0.97 -12.27
N GLU A 181 2.73 -1.98 -11.69
CA GLU A 181 1.35 -2.34 -12.01
C GLU A 181 0.37 -1.22 -11.62
N TYR A 182 0.41 -0.73 -10.38
CA TYR A 182 -0.49 0.34 -9.94
C TYR A 182 -0.26 1.64 -10.73
N ALA A 183 0.99 1.95 -11.08
CA ALA A 183 1.33 3.08 -11.94
C ALA A 183 0.68 2.96 -13.32
N LEU A 184 0.78 1.78 -13.94
CA LEU A 184 0.20 1.49 -15.25
C LEU A 184 -1.33 1.55 -15.20
N LEU A 185 -1.96 0.90 -14.21
CA LEU A 185 -3.42 0.90 -14.05
C LEU A 185 -3.96 2.32 -13.78
N SER A 186 -3.22 3.12 -13.00
CA SER A 186 -3.53 4.53 -12.77
C SER A 186 -3.43 5.37 -14.05
N ALA A 187 -2.36 5.18 -14.84
CA ALA A 187 -2.20 5.88 -16.11
C ALA A 187 -3.34 5.57 -17.10
N LEU A 188 -3.74 4.29 -17.20
CA LEU A 188 -4.86 3.87 -18.03
C LEU A 188 -6.19 4.47 -17.53
N SER A 189 -6.46 4.39 -16.22
CA SER A 189 -7.64 4.98 -15.58
C SER A 189 -7.75 6.48 -15.88
N LEU A 190 -6.68 7.24 -15.65
CA LEU A 190 -6.64 8.68 -15.90
C LEU A 190 -6.81 9.01 -17.40
N GLY A 191 -6.16 8.25 -18.28
CA GLY A 191 -6.28 8.41 -19.73
C GLY A 191 -7.70 8.17 -20.22
N PHE A 192 -8.28 7.00 -19.91
CA PHE A 192 -9.64 6.65 -20.31
C PHE A 192 -10.69 7.55 -19.65
N GLY A 193 -10.48 7.94 -18.40
CA GLY A 193 -11.35 8.85 -17.66
C GLY A 193 -11.38 10.23 -18.30
N SER A 194 -10.23 10.76 -18.70
CA SER A 194 -10.13 12.05 -19.41
C SER A 194 -10.89 12.03 -20.74
N VAL A 195 -10.75 10.94 -21.52
CA VAL A 195 -11.52 10.74 -22.77
C VAL A 195 -13.02 10.66 -22.47
N SER A 196 -13.40 9.95 -21.41
CA SER A 196 -14.80 9.83 -21.01
C SER A 196 -15.40 11.19 -20.62
N ILE A 197 -14.69 11.98 -19.82
CA ILE A 197 -15.09 13.34 -19.45
C ILE A 197 -15.29 14.20 -20.70
N ALA A 198 -14.28 14.26 -21.58
CA ALA A 198 -14.32 15.07 -22.79
C ALA A 198 -15.51 14.72 -23.71
N THR A 199 -15.81 13.43 -23.85
CA THR A 199 -16.90 12.96 -24.72
C THR A 199 -18.30 13.14 -24.13
N ASN A 200 -18.42 13.30 -22.80
CA ASN A 200 -19.67 13.53 -22.08
C ASN A 200 -19.91 15.00 -21.67
N LEU A 201 -19.06 15.95 -22.10
CA LEU A 201 -19.26 17.37 -21.81
C LEU A 201 -20.54 17.93 -22.49
N PRO A 202 -21.21 18.95 -21.89
CA PRO A 202 -22.53 19.45 -22.31
C PRO A 202 -22.62 20.06 -23.71
N GLY A 203 -21.50 20.24 -24.42
CA GLY A 203 -21.48 20.74 -25.80
C GLY A 203 -21.93 19.70 -26.84
N ASN A 204 -21.93 18.41 -26.50
CA ASN A 204 -22.29 17.33 -27.41
C ASN A 204 -23.78 17.00 -27.27
N ARG A 205 -24.63 17.70 -28.04
CA ARG A 205 -26.09 17.62 -27.90
C ARG A 205 -26.71 16.26 -28.28
N GLU A 206 -25.93 15.36 -28.89
CA GLU A 206 -26.33 14.01 -29.32
C GLU A 206 -25.32 12.94 -28.88
N ALA A 207 -25.05 12.82 -27.58
CA ALA A 207 -24.22 11.74 -27.07
C ALA A 207 -24.98 10.40 -27.05
N PRO A 208 -24.52 9.35 -27.75
CA PRO A 208 -25.12 8.02 -27.68
C PRO A 208 -25.02 7.42 -26.28
N GLY A 209 -26.01 6.62 -25.87
CA GLY A 209 -26.08 6.04 -24.51
C GLY A 209 -24.84 5.23 -24.08
N TRP A 210 -24.13 4.60 -25.02
CA TRP A 210 -22.89 3.86 -24.71
C TRP A 210 -21.79 4.77 -24.14
N ARG A 211 -21.76 6.08 -24.47
CA ARG A 211 -20.80 7.03 -23.89
C ARG A 211 -21.05 7.25 -22.41
N GLY A 212 -22.32 7.24 -22.00
CA GLY A 212 -22.70 7.35 -20.61
C GLY A 212 -22.40 6.07 -19.82
N ALA A 213 -22.66 4.89 -20.41
CA ALA A 213 -22.26 3.61 -19.83
C ALA A 213 -20.73 3.48 -19.68
N TYR A 214 -19.98 3.91 -20.70
CA TYR A 214 -18.51 3.98 -20.66
C TYR A 214 -18.02 4.88 -19.51
N GLY A 215 -18.63 6.05 -19.31
CA GLY A 215 -18.31 6.93 -18.18
C GLY A 215 -18.57 6.35 -16.81
N LEU A 216 -19.66 5.59 -16.65
CA LEU A 216 -19.91 4.86 -15.41
C LEU A 216 -18.86 3.78 -15.12
N VAL A 217 -18.50 2.98 -16.13
CA VAL A 217 -17.53 1.87 -15.95
C VAL A 217 -16.14 2.40 -15.62
N ILE A 218 -15.62 3.33 -16.44
CA ILE A 218 -14.30 3.94 -16.20
C ILE A 218 -14.31 4.75 -14.90
N GLY A 219 -15.43 5.40 -14.59
CA GLY A 219 -15.58 6.16 -13.36
C GLY A 219 -15.51 5.31 -12.10
N ALA A 220 -16.25 4.20 -12.07
CA ALA A 220 -16.19 3.23 -10.98
C ALA A 220 -14.80 2.60 -10.84
N TYR A 221 -14.14 2.30 -11.96
CA TYR A 221 -12.79 1.75 -11.99
C TYR A 221 -11.76 2.72 -11.37
N GLY A 222 -11.80 4.00 -11.75
CA GLY A 222 -10.93 5.03 -11.18
C GLY A 222 -11.13 5.22 -9.66
N ILE A 223 -12.39 5.18 -9.19
CA ILE A 223 -12.68 5.22 -7.75
C ILE A 223 -12.12 3.99 -7.04
N ALA A 224 -12.34 2.79 -7.59
CA ALA A 224 -11.87 1.53 -6.99
C ALA A 224 -10.34 1.47 -6.88
N LEU A 225 -9.62 2.01 -7.87
CA LEU A 225 -8.16 2.14 -7.80
C LEU A 225 -7.71 3.23 -6.83
N GLY A 226 -8.47 4.32 -6.70
CA GLY A 226 -8.06 5.50 -5.96
C GLY A 226 -8.33 5.46 -4.46
N VAL A 227 -9.51 5.00 -4.04
CA VAL A 227 -9.97 5.02 -2.64
C VAL A 227 -9.01 4.32 -1.67
N PRO A 228 -8.48 3.11 -1.98
CA PRO A 228 -7.56 2.41 -1.08
C PRO A 228 -6.23 3.15 -0.86
N LYS A 229 -5.92 4.19 -1.64
CA LYS A 229 -4.67 4.96 -1.57
C LYS A 229 -4.84 6.37 -1.01
N LEU A 230 -6.05 6.77 -0.57
CA LEU A 230 -6.31 8.12 -0.05
C LEU A 230 -5.56 8.44 1.26
N ASP A 231 -5.36 7.43 2.10
CA ASP A 231 -4.64 7.54 3.38
C ASP A 231 -3.16 7.15 3.26
N ALA A 232 -2.68 6.85 2.04
CA ALA A 232 -1.26 6.61 1.81
C ALA A 232 -0.44 7.91 1.95
N GLY A 233 0.88 7.80 2.08
CA GLY A 233 1.79 8.94 2.07
C GLY A 233 2.52 9.09 0.72
N GLY A 234 2.77 10.33 0.28
CA GLY A 234 3.60 10.59 -0.91
C GLY A 234 2.91 10.28 -2.25
N THR A 235 3.64 9.72 -3.21
CA THR A 235 3.17 9.55 -4.60
C THR A 235 1.91 8.68 -4.74
N PRO A 236 1.75 7.56 -4.01
CA PRO A 236 0.51 6.77 -4.07
C PRO A 236 -0.73 7.54 -3.63
N GLN A 237 -0.60 8.46 -2.66
CA GLN A 237 -1.68 9.34 -2.22
C GLN A 237 -2.13 10.28 -3.34
N VAL A 238 -1.17 10.92 -4.01
CA VAL A 238 -1.44 11.84 -5.12
C VAL A 238 -2.16 11.09 -6.26
N LEU A 239 -1.68 9.90 -6.63
CA LEU A 239 -2.35 9.06 -7.63
C LEU A 239 -3.74 8.60 -7.18
N GLY A 240 -3.90 8.29 -5.89
CA GLY A 240 -5.19 7.91 -5.30
C GLY A 240 -6.24 9.01 -5.41
N VAL A 241 -5.85 10.25 -5.05
CA VAL A 241 -6.68 11.44 -5.18
C VAL A 241 -7.04 11.70 -6.64
N LEU A 242 -6.07 11.64 -7.56
CA LEU A 242 -6.29 11.88 -8.99
C LEU A 242 -7.24 10.84 -9.61
N ASN A 243 -7.01 9.55 -9.38
CA ASN A 243 -7.87 8.48 -9.87
C ASN A 243 -9.31 8.62 -9.35
N THR A 244 -9.47 8.94 -8.06
CA THR A 244 -10.79 9.14 -7.45
C THR A 244 -11.50 10.35 -8.06
N ALA A 245 -10.80 11.48 -8.24
CA ALA A 245 -11.38 12.71 -8.78
C ALA A 245 -11.81 12.55 -10.24
N VAL A 246 -10.93 12.00 -11.10
CA VAL A 246 -11.23 11.73 -12.51
C VAL A 246 -12.34 10.69 -12.62
N GLY A 247 -12.28 9.63 -11.81
CA GLY A 247 -13.29 8.57 -11.78
C GLY A 247 -14.68 9.09 -11.39
N ALA A 248 -14.78 9.84 -10.30
CA ALA A 248 -16.03 10.45 -9.86
C ALA A 248 -16.62 11.39 -10.93
N THR A 249 -15.77 12.19 -11.57
CA THR A 249 -16.21 13.11 -12.65
C THR A 249 -16.73 12.35 -13.86
N ALA A 250 -16.01 11.31 -14.31
CA ALA A 250 -16.44 10.46 -15.42
C ALA A 250 -17.76 9.73 -15.12
N ALA A 251 -17.93 9.22 -13.90
CA ALA A 251 -19.16 8.56 -13.47
C ALA A 251 -20.35 9.54 -13.44
N LEU A 252 -20.18 10.73 -12.86
CA LEU A 252 -21.23 11.74 -12.78
C LEU A 252 -21.68 12.22 -14.16
N LEU A 253 -20.73 12.51 -15.05
CA LEU A 253 -21.04 12.90 -16.43
C LEU A 253 -21.67 11.74 -17.20
N GLY A 254 -21.20 10.51 -17.01
CA GLY A 254 -21.79 9.32 -17.64
C GLY A 254 -23.23 9.06 -17.21
N ALA A 255 -23.51 9.16 -15.91
CA ALA A 255 -24.84 9.06 -15.34
C ALA A 255 -25.78 10.14 -15.91
N ARG A 256 -25.28 11.38 -16.01
CA ARG A 256 -26.02 12.50 -16.61
C ARG A 256 -26.38 12.22 -18.07
N THR A 257 -25.43 11.74 -18.88
CA THR A 257 -25.66 11.42 -20.30
C THR A 257 -26.72 10.33 -20.46
N LEU A 258 -26.66 9.27 -19.67
CA LEU A 258 -27.69 8.21 -19.67
C LEU A 258 -29.05 8.77 -19.29
N TRP A 259 -29.13 9.56 -18.22
CA TRP A 259 -30.39 10.12 -17.75
C TRP A 259 -31.05 11.04 -18.79
N GLN A 260 -30.26 11.87 -19.46
CA GLN A 260 -30.74 12.72 -20.55
C GLN A 260 -31.22 11.90 -21.76
N GLY A 261 -30.49 10.82 -22.11
CA GLY A 261 -30.89 9.89 -23.16
C GLY A 261 -32.23 9.20 -22.87
N SER A 262 -32.42 8.70 -21.65
CA SER A 262 -33.67 8.05 -21.23
C SER A 262 -34.86 9.01 -21.24
N ARG A 263 -34.70 10.26 -20.80
CA ARG A 263 -35.78 11.26 -20.85
C ARG A 263 -36.23 11.60 -22.28
N ARG A 264 -35.31 11.58 -23.24
CA ARG A 264 -35.64 11.82 -24.66
C ARG A 264 -36.41 10.65 -25.26
N HIS A 265 -36.07 9.39 -24.93
CA HIS A 265 -36.83 8.23 -25.38
C HIS A 265 -38.27 8.22 -24.84
N VAL A 266 -38.47 8.70 -23.60
CA VAL A 266 -39.82 8.84 -23.02
C VAL A 266 -40.60 10.01 -23.66
N ALA A 267 -39.93 11.12 -23.98
CA ALA A 267 -40.55 12.28 -24.63
C ALA A 267 -40.81 12.08 -26.15
N ALA A 268 -40.16 11.12 -26.80
CA ALA A 268 -40.26 10.87 -28.23
C ALA A 268 -41.30 9.81 -28.63
N VAL A 269 -42.13 9.31 -27.69
CA VAL A 269 -43.30 8.49 -28.04
C VAL A 269 -44.36 9.43 -28.62
N PRO A 270 -44.65 9.41 -29.93
CA PRO A 270 -45.61 10.33 -30.51
C PRO A 270 -47.02 9.91 -30.08
N GLU A 271 -47.81 10.85 -29.58
CA GLU A 271 -49.23 10.67 -29.22
C GLU A 271 -50.10 10.28 -30.44
N ASN A 272 -49.56 10.35 -31.66
CA ASN A 272 -50.22 10.02 -32.92
C ASN A 272 -49.35 9.14 -33.83
N ALA A 273 -48.77 8.05 -33.32
CA ALA A 273 -48.20 7.03 -34.20
C ALA A 273 -49.34 6.23 -34.87
N PRO A 274 -49.39 6.11 -36.21
CA PRO A 274 -50.42 5.32 -36.89
C PRO A 274 -50.41 3.88 -36.37
N ALA A 275 -51.60 3.30 -36.22
CA ALA A 275 -51.89 2.00 -35.58
C ALA A 275 -51.38 0.77 -36.37
N SER A 276 -50.12 0.81 -36.78
CA SER A 276 -49.40 -0.35 -37.33
C SER A 276 -48.01 -0.36 -36.71
N GLY A 277 -47.97 -0.50 -35.38
CA GLY A 277 -46.76 -0.60 -34.59
C GLY A 277 -46.77 -1.88 -33.77
N VAL A 278 -45.70 -2.66 -33.86
CA VAL A 278 -45.43 -3.77 -32.95
C VAL A 278 -45.01 -3.16 -31.61
N THR A 279 -45.83 -3.33 -30.59
CA THR A 279 -45.47 -2.88 -29.24
C THR A 279 -44.80 -4.04 -28.52
N VAL A 280 -43.51 -3.87 -28.21
CA VAL A 280 -42.75 -4.82 -27.39
C VAL A 280 -42.62 -4.26 -26.00
N THR A 281 -43.21 -4.94 -25.02
CA THR A 281 -43.09 -4.59 -23.60
C THR A 281 -42.25 -5.66 -22.92
N ALA A 282 -41.11 -5.24 -22.36
CA ALA A 282 -40.24 -6.11 -21.58
C ALA A 282 -40.44 -5.81 -20.09
N VAL A 283 -40.87 -6.81 -19.32
CA VAL A 283 -41.07 -6.71 -17.87
C VAL A 283 -40.03 -7.58 -17.18
N PRO A 284 -39.18 -7.01 -16.30
CA PRO A 284 -38.25 -7.81 -15.51
C PRO A 284 -39.04 -8.64 -14.49
N LEU A 285 -38.72 -9.93 -14.41
CA LEU A 285 -39.28 -10.86 -13.43
C LEU A 285 -38.17 -11.26 -12.46
N LEU A 286 -38.40 -11.04 -11.17
CA LEU A 286 -37.62 -11.69 -10.13
C LEU A 286 -38.37 -12.92 -9.65
N GLY A 287 -37.81 -14.11 -9.90
CA GLY A 287 -38.29 -15.35 -9.31
C GLY A 287 -37.95 -15.43 -7.83
N VAL A 288 -38.82 -16.08 -7.05
CA VAL A 288 -38.65 -16.28 -5.60
C VAL A 288 -37.37 -17.07 -5.26
N ASP A 289 -36.80 -17.75 -6.26
CA ASP A 289 -35.58 -18.56 -6.17
C ASP A 289 -34.29 -17.75 -6.50
N GLY A 290 -34.38 -16.42 -6.59
CA GLY A 290 -33.25 -15.52 -6.85
C GLY A 290 -32.80 -15.43 -8.31
N ARG A 291 -33.53 -16.05 -9.25
CA ARG A 291 -33.27 -15.95 -10.69
C ARG A 291 -33.99 -14.74 -11.28
N ALA A 292 -33.22 -13.83 -11.88
CA ALA A 292 -33.75 -12.72 -12.65
C ALA A 292 -33.98 -13.16 -14.11
N GLY A 293 -35.19 -12.89 -14.63
CA GLY A 293 -35.56 -13.10 -16.02
C GLY A 293 -36.24 -11.86 -16.60
N VAL A 294 -36.47 -11.86 -17.91
CA VAL A 294 -37.25 -10.81 -18.58
C VAL A 294 -38.35 -11.49 -19.38
N SER A 295 -39.59 -11.12 -19.11
CA SER A 295 -40.71 -11.50 -19.96
C SER A 295 -40.88 -10.44 -21.04
N MET A 296 -40.85 -10.84 -22.30
CA MET A 296 -41.21 -9.97 -23.41
C MET A 296 -42.60 -10.35 -23.92
N GLN A 297 -43.50 -9.37 -23.92
CA GLN A 297 -44.77 -9.47 -24.62
C GLN A 297 -44.70 -8.63 -25.89
N VAL A 298 -45.04 -9.27 -27.00
CA VAL A 298 -45.12 -8.63 -28.31
C VAL A 298 -46.59 -8.58 -28.71
N LYS A 299 -47.17 -7.39 -28.79
CA LYS A 299 -48.52 -7.18 -29.32
C LYS A 299 -48.42 -6.63 -30.74
N PHE A 300 -49.05 -7.34 -31.67
CA PHE A 300 -49.27 -6.90 -33.04
C PHE A 300 -50.66 -6.24 -33.10
N ALA A 301 -50.74 -5.01 -33.60
CA ALA A 301 -52.03 -4.42 -33.96
C ALA A 301 -52.55 -5.15 -35.21
N GLY A 302 -53.70 -5.82 -35.08
CA GLY A 302 -54.40 -6.38 -36.23
C GLY A 302 -55.09 -5.28 -37.04
N PRO A 303 -55.42 -5.54 -38.32
CA PRO A 303 -56.19 -4.60 -39.14
C PRO A 303 -57.58 -4.32 -38.58
#